data_AF-A0A2W7QLS3-F1
#
_entry.id   AF-A0A2W7QLS3-F1
#
_cell.length_a   1.000
_cell.length_b   1.000
_cell.length_c   1.000
_cell.angle_alpha   90.00
_cell.angle_beta   90.00
_cell.angle_gamma   90.00
#
_symmetry.space_group_name_H-M   'P 1'
#
loop_
_entity.id
_entity.type
_entity.pdbx_description
1 polymer ?
#
loop_
_entity_poly.entity_id
_entity_poly.type
_entity_poly.pdbx_seq_one_letter_code
_entity_poly.pdbx_strand_id
1 'polypeptide(L)' 'MIAELVKDARVKADKTQAELAQKLNVDRAYISKIKRAVSDIRVSSLKKVIEEGLGGKLSIVVELL' A
#
# COMPACT_ATOMS: atom_id res chain seq x y z
N MET A 1 -0.48 10.14 7.50
CA MET A 1 0.18 10.11 6.17
C MET A 1 -0.30 8.90 5.35
N ILE A 2 -0.16 8.89 4.00
CA ILE A 2 -0.58 7.74 3.15
C ILE A 2 -0.02 6.39 3.67
N ALA A 3 1.22 6.40 4.15
CA ALA A 3 1.88 5.23 4.74
C ALA A 3 1.11 4.60 5.92
N GLU A 4 0.44 5.41 6.75
CA GLU A 4 -0.38 4.95 7.88
C GLU A 4 -1.68 4.33 7.39
N LEU A 5 -2.34 4.91 6.38
CA LEU A 5 -3.53 4.32 5.77
C LEU A 5 -3.26 2.92 5.23
N VAL A 6 -2.11 2.72 4.58
CA VAL A 6 -1.65 1.39 4.10
C VAL A 6 -1.29 0.46 5.27
N LYS A 7 -0.79 1.01 6.40
CA LYS A 7 -0.53 0.25 7.61
C LYS A 7 -1.83 -0.30 8.18
N ASP A 8 -2.81 0.56 8.36
CA ASP A 8 -4.09 0.28 9.00
C ASP A 8 -4.95 -0.65 8.16
N ALA A 9 -5.06 -0.40 6.85
CA ALA A 9 -5.79 -1.27 5.95
C ALA A 9 -5.23 -2.71 5.95
N ARG A 10 -3.90 -2.88 6.03
CA ARG A 10 -3.29 -4.21 6.18
C ARG A 10 -3.63 -4.85 7.52
N VAL A 11 -3.62 -4.10 8.62
CA VAL A 11 -3.97 -4.63 9.95
C VAL A 11 -5.44 -5.05 9.97
N LYS A 12 -6.35 -4.25 9.40
CA LYS A 12 -7.77 -4.60 9.23
C LYS A 12 -7.99 -5.85 8.37
N ALA A 13 -7.12 -6.09 7.40
CA ALA A 13 -7.13 -7.28 6.57
C ALA A 13 -6.46 -8.50 7.21
N ASP A 14 -6.00 -8.39 8.47
CA ASP A 14 -5.28 -9.41 9.23
C ASP A 14 -4.11 -10.06 8.45
N LYS A 15 -3.27 -9.20 7.85
CA LYS A 15 -2.08 -9.64 7.09
C LYS A 15 -0.81 -9.14 7.73
N THR A 16 0.22 -9.96 7.80
CA THR A 16 1.60 -9.56 8.03
C THR A 16 2.17 -8.81 6.81
N GLN A 17 3.33 -8.15 6.97
CA GLN A 17 4.01 -7.54 5.82
C GLN A 17 4.51 -8.60 4.82
N ALA A 18 4.91 -9.78 5.31
CA ALA A 18 5.40 -10.86 4.47
C ALA A 18 4.28 -11.47 3.62
N GLU A 19 3.12 -11.72 4.20
CA GLU A 19 1.97 -12.27 3.46
C GLU A 19 1.45 -11.29 2.40
N LEU A 20 1.40 -10.00 2.70
CA LEU A 20 1.04 -8.99 1.71
C LEU A 20 2.07 -8.92 0.57
N ALA A 21 3.36 -9.05 0.89
CA ALA A 21 4.42 -9.06 -0.10
C ALA A 21 4.35 -10.31 -0.99
N GLN A 22 4.15 -11.49 -0.39
CA GLN A 22 3.95 -12.75 -1.09
C GLN A 22 2.75 -12.69 -2.03
N LYS A 23 1.61 -12.16 -1.56
CA LYS A 23 0.40 -11.99 -2.38
C LYS A 23 0.64 -11.10 -3.61
N LEU A 24 1.47 -10.06 -3.46
CA LEU A 24 1.76 -9.11 -4.53
C LEU A 24 2.94 -9.53 -5.43
N ASN A 25 3.56 -10.69 -5.13
CA ASN A 25 4.81 -11.17 -5.72
C ASN A 25 5.92 -10.10 -5.69
N VAL A 26 6.20 -9.56 -4.49
CA VAL A 26 7.25 -8.56 -4.23
C VAL A 26 7.98 -8.89 -2.93
N ASP A 27 9.15 -8.28 -2.72
CA ASP A 27 9.89 -8.45 -1.47
C ASP A 27 9.22 -7.78 -0.27
N ARG A 28 9.39 -8.33 0.93
CA ARG A 28 8.94 -7.70 2.18
C ARG A 28 9.48 -6.26 2.32
N ALA A 29 10.68 -6.00 1.83
CA ALA A 29 11.30 -4.68 1.84
C ALA A 29 10.46 -3.63 1.07
N TYR A 30 9.76 -4.03 0.00
CA TYR A 30 8.87 -3.15 -0.75
C TYR A 30 7.72 -2.63 0.13
N ILE A 31 7.03 -3.51 0.85
CA ILE A 31 5.95 -3.14 1.79
C ILE A 31 6.49 -2.28 2.94
N SER A 32 7.69 -2.60 3.41
CA SER A 32 8.33 -1.89 4.50
C SER A 32 8.74 -0.46 4.12
N LYS A 33 9.22 -0.23 2.89
CA LYS A 33 9.54 1.11 2.35
C LYS A 33 8.30 1.99 2.29
N ILE A 34 7.19 1.44 1.77
CA ILE A 34 5.90 2.15 1.67
C ILE A 34 5.40 2.62 3.04
N LYS A 35 5.50 1.77 4.06
CA LYS A 35 4.96 2.06 5.40
C LYS A 35 5.84 2.98 6.25
N ARG A 36 7.11 3.11 5.91
CA ARG A 36 8.05 3.98 6.64
C ARG A 36 8.17 5.36 6.03
N ALA A 37 7.43 5.65 4.94
CA ALA A 37 7.48 6.92 4.22
C ALA A 37 8.92 7.37 3.87
N VAL A 38 9.84 6.41 3.65
CA VAL A 38 11.28 6.68 3.43
C VAL A 38 11.54 7.23 2.03
N SER A 39 10.54 7.18 1.15
CA SER A 39 10.62 7.63 -0.23
C SER A 39 9.22 7.91 -0.76
N ASP A 40 9.13 8.78 -1.76
CA ASP A 40 7.90 8.95 -2.53
C ASP A 40 7.42 7.61 -3.09
N ILE A 41 6.10 7.40 -3.00
CA ILE A 41 5.45 6.24 -3.57
C ILE A 41 4.81 6.63 -4.90
N ARG A 42 5.07 5.86 -5.95
CA ARG A 42 4.32 6.00 -7.20
C ARG A 42 2.85 5.64 -6.95
N VAL A 43 1.94 6.39 -7.55
CA VAL A 43 0.50 6.09 -7.51
C VAL A 43 0.19 4.66 -7.95
N SER A 44 0.90 4.14 -8.96
CA SER A 44 0.75 2.75 -9.41
C SER A 44 1.11 1.72 -8.34
N SER A 45 2.18 1.97 -7.57
CA SER A 45 2.56 1.13 -6.43
C SER A 45 1.50 1.16 -5.33
N LEU A 46 0.95 2.34 -5.03
CA LEU A 46 -0.12 2.48 -4.05
C LEU A 46 -1.37 1.73 -4.51
N LYS A 47 -1.76 1.90 -5.78
CA LYS A 47 -2.90 1.21 -6.39
C LYS A 47 -2.77 -0.30 -6.29
N LYS A 48 -1.63 -0.86 -6.71
CA LYS A 48 -1.34 -2.30 -6.60
C LYS A 48 -1.51 -2.81 -5.16
N VAL A 49 -0.96 -2.10 -4.18
CA VAL A 49 -1.07 -2.51 -2.77
C VAL A 49 -2.50 -2.48 -2.27
N ILE A 50 -3.27 -1.43 -2.59
CA ILE A 50 -4.65 -1.27 -2.15
C ILE A 50 -5.58 -2.26 -2.85
N GLU A 51 -5.54 -2.33 -4.18
CA GLU A 51 -6.52 -3.06 -4.98
C GLU A 51 -6.19 -4.55 -5.06
N GLU A 52 -4.97 -4.90 -5.47
CA GLU A 52 -4.57 -6.31 -5.62
C GLU A 52 -4.21 -6.93 -4.26
N GLY A 53 -3.49 -6.17 -3.42
CA GLY A 53 -2.98 -6.67 -2.15
C GLY A 53 -4.06 -6.76 -1.08
N LEU A 54 -4.76 -5.66 -0.87
CA LEU A 54 -5.72 -5.50 0.22
C LEU A 54 -7.19 -5.64 -0.20
N GLY A 55 -7.48 -5.77 -1.51
CA GLY A 55 -8.84 -5.95 -2.02
C GLY A 55 -9.71 -4.70 -1.90
N GLY A 56 -9.10 -3.53 -1.73
CA GLY A 56 -9.79 -2.24 -1.68
C GLY A 56 -9.92 -1.58 -3.05
N LYS A 57 -10.28 -0.30 -3.04
CA LYS A 57 -10.32 0.56 -4.24
C LYS A 57 -9.57 1.85 -3.95
N LEU A 58 -8.67 2.28 -4.83
CA LEU A 58 -7.97 3.54 -4.69
C LEU A 58 -8.66 4.62 -5.55
N SER A 59 -9.23 5.63 -4.89
CA SER A 59 -9.76 6.83 -5.55
C SER A 59 -8.85 8.02 -5.27
N ILE A 60 -8.40 8.69 -6.32
CA ILE A 60 -7.61 9.93 -6.23
C ILE A 60 -8.38 11.00 -6.98
N VAL A 61 -8.64 12.12 -6.30
CA VAL A 61 -9.27 13.30 -6.89
C VAL A 61 -8.24 14.42 -6.83
N VAL A 62 -7.99 15.04 -7.97
CA VAL A 62 -7.14 16.23 -8.08
C VAL A 62 -8.01 17.31 -8.70
N GLU A 63 -8.28 18.35 -7.94
CA GLU A 63 -8.97 19.54 -8.42
C GLU A 63 -7.93 20.60 -8.75
N LEU A 64 -8.03 21.14 -9.96
CA LEU A 64 -7.22 22.26 -10.42
C LEU A 64 -8.16 23.46 -10.58
N LEU A 65 -7.67 24.64 -10.18
CA LEU A 65 -8.41 25.90 -10.27
C LEU A 65 -8.66 26.31 -11.72
#